data_AF-A0A2U9IJQ6-F1
#
_entry.id   AF-A0A2U9IJQ6-F1
#
_cell.length_a   1.000
_cell.length_b   1.000
_cell.length_c   1.000
_cell.angle_alpha   90.00
_cell.angle_beta   90.00
_cell.angle_gamma   90.00
#
_symmetry.space_group_name_H-M   'P 1'
#
loop_
_entity.id
_entity.type
_entity.pdbx_description
1 polymer ?
#
loop_
_entity_poly.entity_id
_entity_poly.type
_entity_poly.pdbx_seq_one_letter_code
_entity_poly.pdbx_strand_id
1 'polypeptide(L)' 'MKSKFYVAILIALIVDIILYSIYPVFNKVSPELLGLPFFYWYQTIMLAVTSAIFFGISYAVKEVE' A
#
# COMPACT_ATOMS: atom_id res chain seq x y z
N MET A 1 19.39 -8.73 12.98
CA MET A 1 19.01 -7.76 11.92
C MET A 1 17.92 -8.28 10.99
N LYS A 2 18.03 -9.50 10.43
CA LYS A 2 16.94 -10.13 9.62
C LYS A 2 15.57 -10.13 10.29
N SER A 3 15.49 -10.34 11.61
CA SER A 3 14.23 -10.23 12.36
C SER A 3 13.59 -8.83 12.27
N LYS A 4 14.37 -7.74 12.29
CA LYS A 4 13.84 -6.38 12.17
C LYS A 4 13.26 -6.12 10.79
N PHE A 5 13.89 -6.65 9.74
CA PHE A 5 13.36 -6.62 8.37
C PHE A 5 12.00 -7.30 8.28
N TYR A 6 11.91 -8.56 8.74
CA TYR A 6 10.65 -9.29 8.67
C TYR A 6 9.55 -8.64 9.50
N VAL A 7 9.88 -8.06 10.66
CA VAL A 7 8.92 -7.29 11.46
C VAL A 7 8.46 -6.04 10.70
N ALA A 8 9.37 -5.28 10.07
CA ALA A 8 9.01 -4.10 9.29
C ALA A 8 8.12 -4.45 8.08
N ILE A 9 8.46 -5.50 7.35
CA ILE A 9 7.68 -6.03 6.23
C ILE A 9 6.30 -6.49 6.70
N LEU A 10 6.23 -7.21 7.82
CA LEU A 10 4.96 -7.67 8.39
C LEU A 10 4.05 -6.51 8.77
N ILE A 11 4.60 -5.48 9.42
CA ILE A 11 3.83 -4.27 9.78
C ILE A 11 3.33 -3.58 8.51
N ALA A 12 4.20 -3.38 7.51
CA ALA A 12 3.82 -2.76 6.24
C ALA A 12 2.70 -3.55 5.54
N LEU A 13 2.78 -4.88 5.53
CA LEU A 13 1.77 -5.75 4.93
C LEU A 13 0.42 -5.71 5.67
N ILE A 14 0.43 -5.66 7.01
CA ILE A 14 -0.80 -5.50 7.79
C ILE A 14 -1.46 -4.15 7.48
N VAL A 15 -0.67 -3.07 7.44
CA VAL A 15 -1.16 -1.73 7.09
C VAL A 15 -1.74 -1.74 5.67
N ASP A 16 -1.05 -2.37 4.71
CA ASP A 16 -1.47 -2.49 3.33
C ASP A 16 -2.84 -3.20 3.22
N ILE A 17 -2.98 -4.37 3.86
CA ILE A 17 -4.25 -5.11 3.92
C ILE A 17 -5.38 -4.24 4.47
N ILE A 18 -5.14 -3.52 5.57
CA ILE A 18 -6.15 -2.67 6.19
C ILE A 18 -6.57 -1.57 5.21
N LEU A 19 -5.62 -0.84 4.63
CA LEU A 19 -5.90 0.25 3.70
C LEU A 19 -6.70 -0.23 2.49
N TYR A 20 -6.23 -1.29 1.82
CA TYR A 20 -6.93 -1.88 0.69
C TYR A 20 -8.35 -2.36 1.03
N SER A 21 -8.58 -2.83 2.25
CA SER A 21 -9.87 -3.34 2.71
C SER A 21 -10.90 -2.25 3.04
N ILE A 22 -10.52 -0.97 3.09
CA ILE A 22 -11.47 0.13 3.35
C ILE A 22 -12.35 0.43 2.13
N TYR A 23 -12.01 -0.12 0.95
CA TYR A 23 -12.72 0.14 -0.31
C TYR A 23 -14.26 0.04 -0.25
N PRO A 24 -14.91 -0.86 0.52
CA PRO A 24 -16.37 -0.93 0.55
C PRO A 24 -17.03 0.37 1.05
N VAL A 25 -16.31 1.21 1.81
CA VAL A 25 -16.81 2.49 2.34
C VAL A 25 -17.06 3.52 1.23
N PHE A 26 -16.27 3.47 0.15
CA PHE A 26 -16.31 4.42 -0.95
C PHE A 26 -16.43 3.76 -2.33
N ASN A 27 -16.71 2.45 -2.38
CA ASN A 27 -17.00 1.73 -3.61
C ASN A 27 -18.39 2.13 -4.14
N LYS A 28 -18.43 3.28 -4.80
CA LYS A 28 -19.61 3.85 -5.42
C LYS A 28 -19.31 4.12 -6.88
N VAL A 29 -20.33 4.05 -7.73
CA VAL A 29 -20.20 4.32 -9.17
C VAL A 29 -19.85 5.79 -9.43
N SER A 30 -20.33 6.70 -8.58
CA SER A 30 -20.02 8.12 -8.66
C SER A 30 -19.53 8.66 -7.30
N PRO A 31 -18.59 9.62 -7.29
CA PRO A 31 -18.05 10.30 -8.47
C PRO A 31 -17.09 9.42 -9.28
N GLU A 32 -16.81 9.84 -10.52
CA GLU A 32 -15.83 9.21 -11.41
C GLU A 32 -14.79 10.24 -11.86
N LEU A 33 -13.59 9.78 -12.12
CA LEU A 33 -12.49 10.56 -12.68
C LEU A 33 -12.00 9.84 -13.93
N LEU A 34 -11.99 10.55 -15.06
CA LEU A 34 -11.61 10.00 -16.37
C LEU A 34 -12.40 8.73 -16.76
N GLY A 35 -13.69 8.66 -16.39
CA GLY A 35 -14.56 7.52 -16.69
C GLY A 35 -14.32 6.28 -15.80
N LEU A 36 -13.56 6.42 -14.72
CA LEU A 36 -13.35 5.38 -13.72
C LEU A 36 -13.86 5.84 -12.36
N PRO A 37 -14.66 5.02 -11.65
CA PRO A 37 -15.02 5.27 -10.26
C PRO A 37 -13.80 5.57 -9.38
N PHE A 38 -13.95 6.49 -8.43
CA PHE A 38 -12.85 6.89 -7.53
C PHE A 38 -12.17 5.74 -6.80
N PHE A 39 -12.87 4.62 -6.57
CA PHE A 39 -12.26 3.47 -5.91
C PHE A 39 -11.07 2.90 -6.71
N TYR A 40 -11.14 2.86 -8.04
CA TYR A 40 -10.02 2.34 -8.84
C TYR A 40 -8.80 3.25 -8.71
N TRP A 41 -9.01 4.57 -8.71
CA TRP A 41 -7.94 5.55 -8.48
C TRP A 41 -7.29 5.37 -7.12
N TYR A 42 -8.09 5.15 -6.07
CA TYR A 42 -7.58 4.82 -4.75
C TYR A 42 -6.67 3.58 -4.80
N GLN A 43 -7.12 2.49 -5.44
CA GLN A 43 -6.37 1.23 -5.54
C GLN A 43 -5.05 1.41 -6.31
N THR A 44 -5.06 2.21 -7.38
CA THR A 44 -3.86 2.53 -8.17
C THR A 44 -2.87 3.39 -7.39
N ILE A 45 -3.33 4.41 -6.67
CA ILE A 45 -2.47 5.24 -5.83
C ILE A 45 -1.88 4.40 -4.70
N MET A 46 -2.70 3.58 -4.04
CA MET A 46 -2.22 2.68 -2.99
C MET A 46 -1.15 1.73 -3.52
N LEU A 47 -1.27 1.23 -4.75
CA LEU A 47 -0.28 0.32 -5.34
C LEU A 47 1.09 1.00 -5.46
N ALA A 48 1.11 2.26 -5.91
CA ALA A 48 2.34 3.03 -6.01
C ALA A 48 2.93 3.32 -4.61
N VAL A 49 2.09 3.72 -3.66
CA VAL A 49 2.48 4.00 -2.28
C VAL A 49 3.08 2.75 -1.61
N THR A 50 2.44 1.60 -1.74
CA THR A 50 2.87 0.38 -1.06
C THR A 50 4.12 -0.19 -1.69
N SER A 51 4.21 -0.16 -3.02
CA SER A 51 5.45 -0.47 -3.75
C SER A 51 6.62 0.40 -3.24
N ALA A 52 6.41 1.71 -3.06
CA ALA A 52 7.43 2.61 -2.54
C ALA A 52 7.82 2.29 -1.09
N ILE A 53 6.85 1.93 -0.23
CA ILE A 53 7.11 1.53 1.16
C ILE A 53 7.94 0.24 1.21
N PHE A 54 7.54 -0.81 0.48
CA PHE A 54 8.26 -2.08 0.45
C PHE A 54 9.66 -1.92 -0.13
N PHE A 55 9.80 -1.12 -1.19
CA PHE A 55 11.10 -0.75 -1.73
C PHE A 55 11.96 -0.01 -0.70
N GLY A 56 11.40 1.00 -0.03
CA GLY A 56 12.10 1.79 0.99
C GLY A 56 12.58 0.94 2.16
N ILE A 57 11.76 0.02 2.67
CA ILE A 57 12.16 -0.93 3.72
C ILE A 57 13.30 -1.83 3.24
N SER A 58 13.19 -2.36 2.03
CA SER A 58 14.20 -3.26 1.45
C SER A 58 15.52 -2.54 1.21
N TYR A 59 15.47 -1.32 0.69
CA TYR A 59 16.63 -0.48 0.44
C TYR A 59 17.30 -0.05 1.75
N ALA A 60 16.53 0.45 2.72
CA ALA A 60 17.06 0.92 3.99
C ALA A 60 17.68 -0.21 4.82
N VAL A 61 17.14 -1.43 4.76
CA VAL A 61 17.76 -2.56 5.47
C VAL A 61 19.00 -3.08 4.73
N LYS A 62 19.03 -3.04 3.39
CA LYS A 62 20.22 -3.41 2.61
C LYS A 62 21.42 -2.52 2.93
N GLU A 63 21.21 -1.23 3.21
CA GLU A 63 22.30 -0.34 3.66
C GLU A 63 22.78 -0.59 5.09
N VAL A 64 22.03 -1.37 5.88
CA VAL A 64 22.39 -1.70 7.27
C VAL A 64 23.14 -3.03 7.36
N GLU A 65 23.19 -3.83 6.28
CA GLU A 65 23.93 -5.10 6.17
C GLU A 65 25.33 -4.90 5.58
#